data_AF-A0A3C1UCA1-F1
#
_entry.id   AF-A0A3C1UCA1-F1
#
_cell.length_a   1.000
_cell.length_b   1.000
_cell.length_c   1.000
_cell.angle_alpha   90.00
_cell.angle_beta   90.00
_cell.angle_gamma   90.00
#
_symmetry.space_group_name_H-M   'P 1'
#
loop_
_entity.id
_entity.type
_entity.pdbx_description
1 polymer ?
#
loop_
_entity_poly.entity_id
_entity_poly.type
_entity_poly.pdbx_seq_one_letter_code
_entity_poly.pdbx_strand_id
1 'polypeptide(L)' 'MEEYGGDAALYFNPDSADELADAISRAMGSEREALLAAAKVQNEKFTSLRLATQLRELYRELRSNKKHQ' A
#
# COMPACT_ATOMS: atom_id res chain seq x y z
N MET A 1 6.95 -6.81 -7.65
CA MET A 1 6.35 -5.52 -8.01
C MET A 1 6.18 -4.80 -6.69
N GLU A 2 6.96 -3.76 -6.41
CA GLU A 2 6.98 -3.16 -5.07
C GLU A 2 5.62 -2.56 -4.72
N GLU A 3 4.97 -3.13 -3.72
CA GLU A 3 3.92 -2.46 -2.98
C GLU A 3 3.95 -2.98 -1.54
N TYR A 4 4.58 -2.24 -0.62
CA TYR A 4 3.96 -1.92 0.66
C TYR A 4 4.50 -0.57 1.15
N GLY A 5 3.64 0.44 0.98
CA GLY A 5 3.96 1.86 1.10
C GLY A 5 3.68 2.59 -0.20
N GLY A 6 4.06 2.00 -1.33
CA GLY A 6 3.96 2.64 -2.65
C GLY A 6 4.66 4.01 -2.65
N ASP A 7 4.05 5.00 -3.30
CA ASP A 7 4.54 6.38 -3.31
C ASP A 7 4.47 7.08 -1.93
N ALA A 8 3.88 6.41 -0.92
CA ALA A 8 3.79 6.93 0.44
C ALA A 8 4.93 6.48 1.36
N ALA A 9 5.90 5.71 0.86
CA ALA A 9 7.04 5.24 1.64
C ALA A 9 8.38 5.57 1.00
N LEU A 10 9.39 5.75 1.85
CA LEU A 10 10.79 5.76 1.45
C LEU A 10 11.38 4.39 1.74
N TYR A 11 11.81 3.70 0.69
CA TYR A 11 12.50 2.42 0.82
C TYR A 11 13.99 2.66 0.99
N PHE A 12 14.60 1.88 1.87
CA PHE A 12 16.02 1.90 2.17
C PHE A 12 16.50 0.48 2.45
N ASN A 13 17.78 0.22 2.27
CA ASN A 13 18.39 -1.05 2.62
C ASN A 13 18.46 -1.20 4.16
N PRO A 14 17.88 -2.27 4.75
CA PRO A 14 17.88 -2.46 6.21
C PRO A 14 19.28 -2.57 6.84
N ASP A 15 20.29 -2.94 6.05
CA ASP A 15 21.67 -3.08 6.52
C ASP A 15 22.48 -1.77 6.38
N SER A 16 21.87 -0.69 5.88
CA SER A 16 22.54 0.60 5.64
C SER A 16 22.04 1.67 6.61
N ALA A 17 22.89 2.02 7.58
CA ALA A 17 22.61 3.10 8.51
C ALA A 17 22.55 4.48 7.82
N ASP A 18 23.35 4.67 6.76
CA ASP A 18 23.40 5.92 6.01
C ASP A 18 22.11 6.14 5.21
N GLU A 19 21.59 5.11 4.56
CA GLU A 19 20.31 5.19 3.83
C GLU A 19 19.12 5.39 4.78
N LEU A 20 19.15 4.76 5.96
CA LEU A 20 18.15 5.01 7.00
C LEU A 20 18.19 6.48 7.47
N ALA A 21 19.39 7.02 7.71
CA ALA A 21 19.56 8.41 8.13
C ALA A 21 19.07 9.41 7.06
N ASP A 22 19.36 9.14 5.78
CA ASP A 22 18.84 9.93 4.66
C ASP A 22 17.31 9.86 4.59
N ALA A 23 16.73 8.66 4.66
CA ALA A 23 15.28 8.46 4.63
C ALA A 23 14.57 9.20 5.78
N ILE A 24 15.12 9.15 7.00
CA ILE A 24 14.60 9.91 8.14
C ILE A 24 14.68 11.42 7.87
N SER A 25 15.82 11.90 7.36
CA SER A 25 16.03 13.33 7.09
C SER A 25 15.06 13.85 6.04
N ARG A 26 14.81 13.09 4.97
CA ARG A 26 13.84 13.42 3.92
C ARG A 26 12.41 13.38 4.43
N ALA A 27 12.05 12.36 5.21
CA ALA A 27 10.71 12.20 5.79
C ALA A 27 10.36 13.28 6.82
N MET A 28 11.36 13.80 7.55
CA MET A 28 11.18 14.90 8.52
C MET A 28 11.35 16.28 7.89
N GLY A 29 11.95 16.36 6.71
CA GLY A 29 12.27 17.58 5.99
C GLY A 29 11.42 17.78 4.75
N SER A 30 12.08 17.80 3.60
CA SER A 30 11.52 18.26 2.32
C SER A 30 10.36 17.42 1.79
N GLU A 31 10.30 16.13 2.13
CA GLU A 31 9.31 15.21 1.54
C GLU A 31 8.14 14.90 2.47
N ARG A 32 8.15 15.42 3.70
CA ARG A 32 7.15 15.14 4.73
C ARG A 32 5.71 15.30 4.25
N GLU A 33 5.38 16.46 3.72
CA GLU A 33 3.99 16.77 3.34
C GLU A 33 3.52 15.93 2.14
N ALA A 34 4.42 15.66 1.19
CA ALA A 34 4.13 14.81 0.04
C ALA A 34 3.87 13.36 0.47
N LEU A 35 4.72 12.82 1.35
CA LEU A 35 4.56 11.48 1.91
C LEU A 35 3.26 11.36 2.73
N LEU A 36 2.92 12.37 3.54
CA LEU A 36 1.65 12.39 4.29
C LEU A 36 0.42 12.43 3.38
N ALA A 37 0.48 13.20 2.29
CA ALA A 37 -0.59 13.26 1.31
C ALA A 37 -0.77 11.90 0.59
N ALA A 38 0.34 11.31 0.13
CA ALA A 38 0.34 10.00 -0.50
C ALA A 38 -0.15 8.90 0.46
N ALA A 39 0.23 8.97 1.75
CA ALA A 39 -0.19 8.01 2.77
C ALA A 39 -1.70 8.01 2.98
N LYS A 40 -2.34 9.19 2.96
CA LYS A 40 -3.81 9.29 3.06
C LYS A 40 -4.49 8.57 1.90
N VAL A 41 -4.04 8.81 0.67
CA VAL A 41 -4.58 8.15 -0.54
C VAL A 41 -4.32 6.65 -0.52
N GLN A 42 -3.10 6.23 -0.14
CA GLN A 42 -2.74 4.82 -0.07
C GLN A 42 -3.57 4.08 0.98
N ASN A 43 -3.87 4.71 2.13
CA ASN A 43 -4.70 4.13 3.19
C ASN A 43 -6.13 3.81 2.73
N GLU A 44 -6.71 4.60 1.81
CA GLU A 44 -8.05 4.33 1.26
C GLU A 44 -8.13 3.02 0.46
N LYS A 45 -6.99 2.49 -0.02
CA LYS A 45 -6.93 1.17 -0.66
C LYS A 45 -7.14 0.02 0.34
N PHE A 46 -6.87 0.23 1.62
CA PHE A 46 -6.88 -0.81 2.66
C PHE A 46 -8.07 -0.67 3.62
N THR A 47 -9.28 -0.54 3.08
CA THR A 47 -10.52 -0.46 3.88
C THR A 47 -11.23 -1.81 3.97
N SER A 48 -11.85 -2.10 5.11
CA SER A 48 -12.65 -3.32 5.30
C SER A 48 -13.78 -3.44 4.25
N LEU A 49 -14.35 -2.31 3.83
CA LEU A 49 -15.38 -2.27 2.79
C LEU A 49 -14.84 -2.74 1.43
N ARG A 50 -13.65 -2.27 1.04
CA ARG A 50 -13.02 -2.67 -0.23
C ARG A 50 -12.63 -4.15 -0.20
N LEU A 51 -12.06 -4.62 0.91
CA LEU A 51 -11.75 -6.04 1.11
C LEU A 51 -13.01 -6.92 1.05
N ALA A 52 -14.08 -6.52 1.73
CA ALA A 52 -15.35 -7.25 1.71
C ALA A 52 -15.98 -7.29 0.29
N THR A 53 -15.83 -6.20 -0.47
CA THR A 53 -16.31 -6.12 -1.85
C THR A 53 -15.57 -7.08 -2.76
N GLN A 54 -14.23 -7.06 -2.72
CA GLN A 54 -13.38 -7.99 -3.50
C GLN A 54 -13.65 -9.44 -3.13
N LEU A 55 -13.79 -9.73 -1.83
CA LEU A 55 -14.09 -11.08 -1.35
C LEU A 55 -15.46 -11.56 -1.84
N ARG A 56 -16.47 -10.67 -1.83
CA ARG A 56 -17.80 -10.97 -2.36
C ARG A 56 -17.77 -11.27 -3.86
N GLU A 57 -17.00 -10.50 -4.63
CA GLU A 57 -16.84 -10.72 -6.07
C GLU A 57 -16.22 -12.08 -6.36
N LEU A 58 -15.13 -12.43 -5.66
CA LEU A 58 -14.51 -13.74 -5.75
C LEU A 58 -15.51 -14.88 -5.47
N TYR A 59 -16.32 -14.76 -4.41
CA TYR A 59 -17.36 -15.77 -4.12
C TYR A 59 -18.44 -15.86 -5.20
N ARG A 60 -18.82 -14.74 -5.83
CA ARG A 60 -19.78 -14.74 -6.96
C ARG A 60 -19.20 -15.46 -8.18
N GLU A 61 -17.94 -15.20 -8.51
CA GLU A 61 -17.24 -15.84 -9.63
C GLU A 61 -17.13 -17.36 -9.42
N LEU A 62 -16.69 -17.79 -8.24
CA LEU A 62 -16.59 -19.22 -7.90
C LEU A 62 -17.95 -19.93 -7.98
N ARG A 63 -19.02 -19.27 -7.53
CA ARG A 63 -20.38 -19.83 -7.62
C ARG A 63 -20.88 -19.89 -9.06
N SER A 64 -20.54 -18.91 -9.90
CA SER A 64 -20.93 -18.89 -11.31
C SER A 64 -20.22 -19.98 -12.10
N ASN A 65 -18.91 -20.16 -11.89
CA ASN A 65 -18.12 -21.19 -12.56
C ASN A 65 -18.57 -22.62 -12.19
N LYS A 66 -19.00 -22.85 -10.94
CA LYS A 66 -19.60 -24.13 -10.53
C LYS A 66 -20.94 -24.47 -11.18
N LYS A 67 -21.66 -23.50 -11.74
CA LYS A 67 -22.93 -23.75 -12.45
C LYS A 67 -22.73 -24.11 -13.93
N HIS A 68 -21.51 -23.96 -14.44
CA HIS A 68 -21.15 -24.23 -15.84
C HIS A 68 -20.25 -25.48 -15.99
N GLN A 69 -20.05 -26.23 -14.91
CA GLN A 69 -19.55 -27.61 -14.89
C GLN A 69 -20.73 -28.55 -14.64
#